data_AF-A0A455BHR8-F1
#
_entry.id   AF-A0A455BHR8-F1
#
_cell.length_a   1.000
_cell.length_b   1.000
_cell.length_c   1.000
_cell.angle_alpha   90.00
_cell.angle_beta   90.00
_cell.angle_gamma   90.00
#
_symmetry.space_group_name_H-M   'P 1'
#
loop_
_entity.id
_entity.type
_entity.pdbx_description
1 polymer ?
#
loop_
_entity_poly.entity_id
_entity_poly.type
_entity_poly.pdbx_seq_one_letter_code
_entity_poly.pdbx_strand_id
1 'polypeptide(L)'
;MRNTQNLLQMPYGCGEQNMVLFAPNIYVLDYLNKTQQLTAEVKSKAIHYLNTGYQRQLLYRHYDGSYSTFGEQHGTNEGNTWLTAFVLKSFAQARTYIFIDEAHITEALNWLSQKQRDSGCFRSSGSLLNNAIKVKCSQS
;
A
#
# COMPACT_ATOMS: atom_id res chain seq x y z
N MET A 1 27.37 -4.42 -12.25
CA MET A 1 26.44 -3.90 -11.23
C MET A 1 26.10 -5.05 -10.30
N ARG A 2 26.50 -4.99 -9.03
CA ARG A 2 26.26 -6.05 -8.02
C ARG A 2 25.27 -5.49 -7.00
N ASN A 3 24.34 -6.33 -6.52
CA ASN A 3 23.49 -6.15 -5.32
C ASN A 3 22.00 -5.73 -5.47
N THR A 4 21.37 -5.78 -6.65
CA THR A 4 19.92 -5.50 -6.78
C THR A 4 19.01 -6.58 -6.17
N GLN A 5 19.52 -7.80 -5.96
CA GLN A 5 18.75 -8.91 -5.36
C GLN A 5 18.39 -8.71 -3.88
N ASN A 6 19.11 -7.82 -3.18
CA ASN A 6 18.85 -7.44 -1.78
C ASN A 6 17.81 -6.31 -1.64
N LEU A 7 17.28 -5.78 -2.75
CA LEU A 7 16.30 -4.69 -2.73
C LEU A 7 14.85 -5.19 -2.55
N LEU A 8 14.58 -6.46 -2.88
CA LEU A 8 13.27 -7.06 -2.65
C LEU A 8 13.14 -7.46 -1.19
N GLN A 9 12.10 -6.95 -0.52
CA GLN A 9 11.82 -7.25 0.88
C GLN A 9 10.44 -7.88 1.02
N MET A 10 10.36 -8.99 1.76
CA MET A 10 9.09 -9.66 2.00
C MET A 10 8.21 -8.77 2.89
N PRO A 11 6.96 -8.47 2.51
CA PRO A 11 6.04 -7.71 3.37
C PRO A 11 5.63 -8.50 4.62
N TYR A 12 5.70 -7.88 5.79
CA TYR A 12 5.28 -8.45 7.08
C TYR A 12 4.88 -7.37 8.08
N GLY A 13 4.42 -7.79 9.27
CA GLY A 13 4.03 -6.89 10.34
C GLY A 13 2.61 -6.36 10.18
N CYS A 14 2.31 -5.28 10.88
CA CYS A 14 1.00 -4.61 10.86
C CYS A 14 0.74 -3.92 9.50
N GLY A 15 -0.47 -3.36 9.28
CA GLY A 15 -0.86 -2.78 7.99
C GLY A 15 0.09 -1.70 7.48
N GLU A 16 0.69 -0.91 8.37
CA GLU A 16 1.72 0.08 8.00
C GLU A 16 3.02 -0.57 7.54
N GLN A 17 3.57 -1.47 8.37
CA GLN A 17 4.84 -2.13 8.10
C GLN A 17 4.77 -2.98 6.83
N ASN A 18 3.64 -3.66 6.65
CA ASN A 18 3.36 -4.44 5.45
C ASN A 18 3.43 -3.56 4.20
N MET A 19 2.80 -2.39 4.20
CA MET A 19 2.80 -1.49 3.04
C MET A 19 4.14 -0.81 2.78
N VAL A 20 4.88 -0.46 3.83
CA VAL A 20 6.25 0.09 3.72
C VAL A 20 7.18 -0.89 3.00
N LEU A 21 7.01 -2.19 3.23
CA LEU A 21 7.79 -3.23 2.58
C LEU A 21 7.20 -3.64 1.22
N PHE A 22 5.88 -3.56 1.05
CA PHE A 22 5.18 -3.90 -0.20
C PHE A 22 5.54 -2.94 -1.35
N ALA A 23 5.36 -1.63 -1.15
CA ALA A 23 5.47 -0.65 -2.23
C ALA A 23 6.85 -0.63 -2.93
N PRO A 24 7.99 -0.71 -2.21
CA PRO A 24 9.32 -0.77 -2.83
C PRO A 24 9.49 -1.91 -3.85
N ASN A 25 8.87 -3.08 -3.63
CA ASN A 25 8.97 -4.20 -4.57
C ASN A 25 8.42 -3.84 -5.97
N ILE A 26 7.39 -3.00 -6.04
CA ILE A 26 6.82 -2.51 -7.31
C ILE A 26 7.85 -1.64 -8.03
N TYR A 27 8.46 -0.69 -7.32
CA TYR A 27 9.44 0.22 -7.92
C TYR A 27 10.73 -0.49 -8.35
N VAL A 28 11.17 -1.51 -7.60
CA VAL A 28 12.29 -2.37 -7.99
C VAL A 28 11.96 -3.14 -9.26
N LEU A 29 10.76 -3.72 -9.37
CA LEU A 29 10.30 -4.37 -10.59
C LEU A 29 10.25 -3.41 -11.78
N ASP A 30 9.67 -2.22 -11.59
CA ASP A 30 9.59 -1.19 -12.63
C ASP A 30 10.98 -0.78 -13.13
N TYR A 31 11.91 -0.52 -12.20
CA TYR A 31 13.27 -0.11 -12.52
C TYR A 31 14.02 -1.21 -13.28
N LEU A 32 14.01 -2.45 -12.78
CA LEU A 32 14.70 -3.56 -13.42
C LEU A 32 14.10 -3.88 -14.79
N ASN A 33 12.77 -3.78 -14.93
CA ASN A 33 12.10 -3.99 -16.20
C ASN A 33 12.50 -2.92 -17.22
N LYS A 34 12.44 -1.63 -16.85
CA LYS A 34 12.78 -0.50 -17.74
C LYS A 34 14.25 -0.46 -18.12
N THR A 35 15.14 -0.92 -17.24
CA THR A 35 16.59 -0.99 -17.50
C THR A 35 17.03 -2.31 -18.12
N GLN A 36 16.09 -3.20 -18.48
CA GLN A 36 16.36 -4.52 -19.07
C GLN A 36 17.25 -5.41 -18.20
N GLN A 37 17.22 -5.23 -16.88
CA GLN A 37 17.96 -6.02 -15.90
C GLN A 37 17.07 -7.03 -15.15
N LEU A 38 15.78 -7.12 -15.51
CA LEU A 38 14.83 -8.01 -14.85
C LEU A 38 15.05 -9.47 -15.29
N THR A 39 15.49 -10.31 -14.37
CA THR A 39 15.57 -11.76 -14.58
C THR A 39 14.26 -12.45 -14.18
N ALA A 40 14.00 -13.63 -14.74
CA ALA A 40 12.81 -14.42 -14.42
C ALA A 40 12.74 -14.80 -12.93
N GLU A 41 13.88 -15.12 -12.31
CA GLU A 41 13.97 -15.45 -10.89
C GLU A 41 13.58 -14.26 -10.01
N VAL A 42 14.13 -13.07 -10.28
CA VAL A 42 13.82 -11.84 -9.53
C VAL A 42 12.35 -11.47 -9.72
N LYS A 43 11.82 -11.59 -10.94
CA LYS A 43 10.40 -11.34 -11.22
C LYS A 43 9.50 -12.28 -10.43
N SER A 44 9.78 -13.58 -10.44
CA SER A 44 9.02 -14.59 -9.71
C SER A 44 9.01 -14.32 -8.20
N LYS A 45 10.20 -14.02 -7.62
CA LYS A 45 10.34 -13.68 -6.21
C LYS A 45 9.54 -12.43 -5.83
N ALA A 46 9.62 -11.37 -6.63
CA ALA A 46 8.87 -10.13 -6.37
C ALA A 46 7.35 -10.35 -6.49
N ILE A 47 6.89 -11.10 -7.50
CA ILE A 47 5.47 -11.47 -7.63
C ILE A 47 4.98 -12.24 -6.41
N HIS A 48 5.77 -13.18 -5.90
CA HIS A 48 5.44 -13.90 -4.67
C HIS A 48 5.33 -12.96 -3.45
N TYR A 49 6.24 -12.00 -3.33
CA TYR A 49 6.21 -11.00 -2.25
C TYR A 49 5.00 -10.07 -2.36
N LEU A 50 4.67 -9.60 -3.57
CA LEU A 50 3.49 -8.79 -3.82
C LEU A 50 2.20 -9.56 -3.52
N ASN A 51 2.05 -10.80 -4.00
CA ASN A 51 0.86 -11.61 -3.69
C ASN A 51 0.70 -11.83 -2.18
N THR A 52 1.78 -12.18 -1.48
CA THR A 52 1.75 -12.39 -0.03
C THR A 52 1.39 -11.09 0.72
N GLY A 53 2.00 -9.97 0.34
CA GLY A 53 1.74 -8.68 0.97
C GLY A 53 0.33 -8.15 0.69
N TYR A 54 -0.21 -8.39 -0.51
CA TYR A 54 -1.60 -8.08 -0.85
C TYR A 54 -2.57 -8.85 0.05
N GLN A 55 -2.45 -10.18 0.12
CA GLN A 55 -3.32 -11.02 0.97
C GLN A 55 -3.22 -10.63 2.44
N ARG A 56 -2.00 -10.36 2.95
CA ARG A 56 -1.80 -9.88 4.32
C ARG A 56 -2.46 -8.52 4.55
N GLN A 57 -2.39 -7.60 3.59
CA GLN A 57 -2.98 -6.26 3.75
C GLN A 57 -4.50 -6.30 3.89
N LEU A 58 -5.17 -7.30 3.28
CA LEU A 58 -6.62 -7.48 3.40
C LEU A 58 -7.06 -7.77 4.84
N LEU A 59 -6.18 -8.28 5.70
CA LEU A 59 -6.47 -8.46 7.13
C LEU A 59 -6.66 -7.13 7.88
N TYR A 60 -6.19 -6.04 7.30
CA TYR A 60 -6.25 -4.69 7.88
C TYR A 60 -7.29 -3.79 7.19
N ARG A 61 -8.07 -4.36 6.27
CA ARG A 61 -9.18 -3.71 5.57
C ARG A 61 -10.42 -3.70 6.46
N HIS A 62 -11.16 -2.60 6.42
CA HIS A 62 -12.44 -2.39 7.09
C HIS A 62 -13.59 -2.66 6.12
N TYR A 63 -14.79 -2.93 6.63
CA TYR A 63 -15.97 -3.18 5.79
C TYR A 63 -16.34 -1.98 4.92
N ASP A 64 -16.01 -0.77 5.36
CA ASP A 64 -16.25 0.48 4.63
C ASP A 64 -15.21 0.76 3.52
N GLY A 65 -14.25 -0.15 3.31
CA GLY A 65 -13.20 -0.03 2.29
C GLY A 65 -11.94 0.68 2.76
N SER A 66 -11.92 1.22 3.99
CA SER A 66 -10.74 1.86 4.56
C SER A 66 -9.74 0.85 5.14
N TYR A 67 -8.54 1.34 5.46
CA TYR A 67 -7.49 0.54 6.09
C TYR A 67 -7.00 1.21 7.37
N SER A 68 -6.70 0.41 8.40
CA SER A 68 -6.03 0.85 9.62
C SER A 68 -4.83 -0.01 9.95
N THR A 69 -4.01 0.39 10.92
CA THR A 69 -2.77 -0.32 11.25
C THR A 69 -3.02 -1.73 11.79
N PHE A 70 -4.12 -1.92 12.51
CA PHE A 70 -4.46 -3.18 13.17
C PHE A 70 -5.77 -3.80 12.68
N GLY A 71 -6.44 -3.21 11.69
CA GLY A 71 -7.77 -3.63 11.25
C GLY A 71 -8.84 -3.39 12.32
N GLU A 72 -10.05 -3.87 12.06
CA GLU A 72 -11.21 -3.68 12.95
C GLU A 72 -11.16 -4.55 14.20
N GLN A 73 -10.45 -5.69 14.17
CA GLN A 73 -10.47 -6.68 15.24
C GLN A 73 -9.83 -6.21 16.55
N HIS A 74 -9.08 -5.10 16.52
CA HIS A 74 -8.35 -4.57 17.68
C HIS A 74 -8.91 -3.25 18.22
N GLY A 75 -10.21 -2.96 17.98
CA GLY A 75 -10.96 -1.94 18.72
C GLY A 75 -10.83 -0.50 18.22
N THR A 76 -10.13 -0.27 17.10
CA THR A 76 -10.20 1.00 16.37
C THR A 76 -11.08 0.82 15.13
N ASN A 77 -12.33 1.30 15.22
CA ASN A 77 -13.28 1.27 14.10
C ASN A 77 -13.07 2.43 13.11
N GLU A 78 -11.96 3.17 13.22
CA GLU A 78 -11.68 4.30 12.34
C GLU A 78 -10.57 3.96 11.35
N GLY A 79 -10.90 4.02 10.06
CA GLY A 79 -9.94 3.97 8.97
C GLY A 79 -8.94 5.13 9.02
N ASN A 80 -7.70 4.84 8.65
CA ASN A 80 -6.64 5.83 8.56
C ASN A 80 -6.56 6.41 7.14
N THR A 81 -6.78 7.73 6.99
CA THR A 81 -6.81 8.38 5.66
C THR A 81 -5.52 8.17 4.89
N TRP A 82 -4.37 8.35 5.56
CA TRP A 82 -3.08 8.27 4.89
C TRP A 82 -2.77 6.84 4.47
N LEU A 83 -3.00 5.86 5.35
CA LEU A 83 -2.76 4.45 5.04
C LEU A 83 -3.69 3.99 3.92
N THR A 84 -4.98 4.36 3.96
CA THR A 84 -5.94 4.03 2.90
C THR A 84 -5.52 4.59 1.56
N ALA A 85 -5.10 5.86 1.51
CA ALA A 85 -4.57 6.47 0.29
C ALA A 85 -3.29 5.80 -0.22
N PHE A 86 -2.40 5.41 0.70
CA PHE A 86 -1.17 4.72 0.36
C PHE A 86 -1.44 3.31 -0.21
N VAL A 87 -2.34 2.54 0.43
CA VAL A 87 -2.80 1.24 -0.06
C VAL A 87 -3.43 1.37 -1.44
N LEU A 88 -4.38 2.29 -1.62
CA LEU A 88 -5.05 2.53 -2.90
C LEU A 88 -4.03 2.77 -4.02
N LYS A 89 -3.09 3.70 -3.80
CA LYS A 89 -2.05 4.03 -4.77
C LYS A 89 -1.18 2.81 -5.09
N SER A 90 -0.65 2.15 -4.06
CA SER A 90 0.25 1.01 -4.24
C SER A 90 -0.44 -0.18 -4.91
N PHE A 91 -1.69 -0.46 -4.56
CA PHE A 91 -2.47 -1.52 -5.21
C PHE A 91 -2.75 -1.21 -6.68
N ALA A 92 -3.14 0.03 -7.00
CA ALA A 92 -3.33 0.45 -8.38
C ALA A 92 -2.06 0.26 -9.23
N GLN A 93 -0.88 0.59 -8.68
CA GLN A 93 0.40 0.37 -9.34
C GLN A 93 0.74 -1.13 -9.47
N ALA A 94 0.45 -1.92 -8.44
CA ALA A 94 0.76 -3.36 -8.40
C ALA A 94 -0.02 -4.19 -9.43
N ARG A 95 -1.15 -3.68 -9.96
CA ARG A 95 -1.94 -4.32 -11.03
C ARG A 95 -1.14 -4.63 -12.30
N THR A 96 -0.02 -3.94 -12.50
CA THR A 96 0.92 -4.23 -13.60
C THR A 96 1.58 -5.62 -13.47
N TYR A 97 1.66 -6.16 -12.24
CA TYR A 97 2.44 -7.36 -11.92
C TYR A 97 1.64 -8.48 -11.27
N ILE A 98 0.60 -8.15 -10.49
CA ILE A 98 -0.25 -9.12 -9.79
C ILE A 98 -1.72 -8.78 -9.97
N PHE A 99 -2.58 -9.77 -9.77
CA PHE A 99 -4.01 -9.54 -9.70
C PHE A 99 -4.37 -8.81 -8.39
N ILE A 100 -5.12 -7.72 -8.53
CA ILE A 100 -5.76 -7.00 -7.44
C ILE A 100 -7.24 -6.91 -7.79
N ASP A 101 -8.10 -7.22 -6.83
CA ASP A 101 -9.55 -7.10 -7.03
C ASP A 101 -9.95 -5.63 -7.20
N GLU A 102 -10.72 -5.34 -8.25
CA GLU A 102 -11.20 -3.98 -8.56
C GLU A 102 -12.08 -3.43 -7.43
N ALA A 103 -12.82 -4.29 -6.73
CA ALA A 103 -13.65 -3.89 -5.60
C ALA A 103 -12.81 -3.20 -4.52
N HIS A 104 -11.64 -3.76 -4.19
CA HIS A 104 -10.76 -3.20 -3.16
C HIS A 104 -10.20 -1.81 -3.53
N ILE A 105 -9.98 -1.55 -4.82
CA ILE A 105 -9.58 -0.23 -5.33
C ILE A 105 -10.75 0.74 -5.23
N THR A 106 -11.91 0.33 -5.74
CA THR A 106 -13.09 1.20 -5.87
C THR A 106 -13.65 1.58 -4.50
N GLU A 107 -13.72 0.64 -3.56
CA GLU A 107 -14.20 0.88 -2.20
C GLU A 107 -13.28 1.82 -1.43
N ALA A 108 -11.96 1.61 -1.50
CA ALA A 108 -10.99 2.51 -0.87
C ALA A 108 -11.04 3.93 -1.45
N LEU A 109 -11.19 4.05 -2.78
CA LEU A 109 -11.37 5.33 -3.45
C LEU A 109 -12.67 6.02 -3.00
N ASN A 110 -13.80 5.31 -3.00
CA ASN A 110 -15.09 5.83 -2.58
C ASN A 110 -15.06 6.33 -1.13
N TRP A 111 -14.40 5.58 -0.23
CA TRP A 111 -14.22 6.00 1.16
C TRP A 111 -13.37 7.28 1.27
N LEU A 112 -12.26 7.37 0.51
CA LEU A 112 -11.40 8.56 0.51
C LEU A 112 -12.12 9.79 -0.05
N SER A 113 -12.90 9.64 -1.12
CA SER A 113 -13.69 10.74 -1.70
C SER A 113 -14.65 11.37 -0.68
N GLN A 114 -15.21 10.57 0.23
CA GLN A 114 -16.06 11.07 1.33
C GLN A 114 -15.27 11.82 2.41
N LYS A 115 -13.93 11.73 2.43
CA LYS A 115 -13.05 12.49 3.34
C LYS A 115 -12.55 13.79 2.73
N GLN A 116 -12.82 14.06 1.45
CA GLN A 116 -12.46 15.31 0.80
C GLN A 116 -13.40 16.43 1.29
N ARG A 117 -12.83 17.59 1.63
CA ARG A 117 -13.57 18.82 1.94
C ARG A 117 -13.87 19.58 0.65
N ASP A 118 -14.81 20.52 0.72
CA ASP A 118 -15.13 21.44 -0.39
C ASP A 118 -13.91 22.24 -0.86
N SER A 119 -12.93 22.46 0.03
CA SER A 119 -11.65 23.10 -0.30
C SER A 119 -10.69 22.21 -1.11
N GLY A 120 -11.05 20.97 -1.40
CA GLY A 120 -10.19 19.97 -2.03
C GLY A 120 -9.24 19.23 -1.08
N CYS A 121 -9.11 19.67 0.17
CA CYS A 121 -8.24 19.04 1.18
C CYS A 121 -8.89 17.78 1.79
N PHE A 122 -8.09 16.76 2.10
CA PHE A 122 -8.58 15.55 2.77
C PHE A 122 -8.51 15.67 4.30
N ARG A 123 -9.56 15.22 5.00
CA ARG A 123 -9.56 15.09 6.47
C ARG A 123 -8.65 13.93 6.88
N SER A 124 -7.68 14.20 7.76
CA SER A 124 -6.88 13.13 8.38
C SER A 124 -7.72 12.46 9.48
N SER A 125 -7.90 11.15 9.40
CA SER A 125 -8.48 10.29 10.44
C SER A 125 -7.53 9.17 10.81
N GLY A 126 -7.74 8.57 11.99
CA GLY A 126 -6.92 7.49 12.53
C GLY A 126 -5.52 7.92 13.00
N SER A 127 -4.86 7.03 13.74
CA SER A 127 -3.44 7.17 14.12
C SER A 127 -2.57 6.29 13.25
N LEU A 128 -1.33 6.72 12.99
CA LEU A 128 -0.28 5.82 12.51
C LEU A 128 0.67 5.52 13.67
N LEU A 129 1.29 4.34 13.67
CA LEU A 129 2.40 4.04 14.58
C LEU A 129 3.66 4.83 14.21
N ASN A 130 3.91 5.03 12.91
CA ASN A 130 5.07 5.80 12.46
C ASN A 130 4.71 6.96 11.54
N ASN A 131 4.82 8.19 12.05
CA ASN A 131 4.57 9.41 11.29
C ASN A 131 5.69 9.80 10.31
N ALA A 132 6.87 9.17 10.38
CA ALA A 132 7.99 9.48 9.48
C ALA A 132 7.72 9.09 8.02
N ILE A 133 6.72 8.24 7.79
CA ILE A 133 6.33 7.78 6.46
C ILE A 133 5.34 8.78 5.81
N LYS A 134 4.73 9.68 6.59
CA LYS A 134 3.84 10.71 6.07
C LYS A 134 4.62 11.81 5.38
N VAL A 135 4.39 11.99 4.08
CA VAL A 135 4.63 13.29 3.43
C VAL A 135 3.51 14.23 3.90
N LYS A 136 3.86 15.29 4.63
CA LYS A 136 2.87 16.28 5.11
C LYS A 136 2.34 17.09 3.92
N CYS A 137 1.02 17.20 3.79
CA CYS A 137 0.44 18.33 3.05
C CYS A 137 0.62 19.58 3.92
N SER A 138 1.39 20.55 3.43
CA SER A 138 1.44 21.89 4.00
C SER A 138 0.04 22.50 3.89
N GLN A 139 -0.56 22.85 5.03
CA GLN A 139 -1.75 23.71 5.03
C GLN A 139 -1.24 25.13 4.80
N SER A 140 -1.58 25.73 3.67
CA SER A 140 -1.41 27.17 3.41
C SER A 140 -2.72 27.88 3.69
#